data_AF-A0A379EZZ8-F1
#
_entry.id   AF-A0A379EZZ8-F1
#
_cell.length_a   1.000
_cell.length_b   1.000
_cell.length_c   1.000
_cell.angle_alpha   90.00
_cell.angle_beta   90.00
_cell.angle_gamma   90.00
#
_symmetry.space_group_name_H-M   'P 1'
#
loop_
_entity.id
_entity.type
_entity.pdbx_description
1 polymer ?
#
loop_
_entity_poly.entity_id
_entity_poly.type
_entity_poly.pdbx_seq_one_letter_code
_entity_poly.pdbx_strand_id
1 'polypeptide(L)'
;MYSHKNKVCDENAFYELDASGLSGIKNCMTGGYPGGFLRTSMQPKYSVNLHLGTRWLNDKLELGSRWLYSSEVENKDEKWLKENLPNSYFGINNNPMRWAKVFTIDAYATYQYSPNLSFEITGSNLLNEYYIDPLTRSGMPAPGRSLRLGVTAQF
;
A
#
# COMPACT_ATOMS: atom_id res chain seq x y z
N MET A 1 -0.54 -11.95 -0.98
CA MET A 1 -1.22 -11.61 -2.23
C MET A 1 -0.19 -11.28 -3.30
N TYR A 2 -0.30 -11.92 -4.46
CA TYR A 2 0.52 -11.60 -5.64
C TYR A 2 -0.38 -10.86 -6.64
N SER A 3 0.02 -9.65 -7.05
CA SER A 3 -0.75 -8.87 -8.02
C SER A 3 -0.22 -9.18 -9.43
N HIS A 4 -1.09 -9.69 -10.30
CA HIS A 4 -0.77 -9.83 -11.72
C HIS A 4 -0.64 -8.45 -12.37
N LYS A 5 0.12 -8.39 -13.48
CA LYS A 5 0.50 -7.12 -14.14
C LYS A 5 -0.71 -6.21 -14.35
N ASN A 6 -0.73 -5.06 -13.69
CA ASN A 6 -1.77 -4.04 -13.87
C ASN A 6 -1.50 -3.28 -15.19
N LYS A 7 -2.02 -3.80 -16.30
CA LYS A 7 -1.90 -3.22 -17.63
C LYS A 7 -3.25 -2.72 -18.12
N VAL A 8 -3.23 -1.58 -18.78
CA VAL A 8 -4.40 -1.00 -19.45
C VAL A 8 -4.08 -0.90 -20.93
N CYS A 9 -4.93 -1.48 -21.76
CA CYS A 9 -4.88 -1.39 -23.21
C CYS A 9 -6.16 -0.69 -23.66
N ASP A 10 -6.06 0.60 -23.96
CA ASP A 10 -7.18 1.42 -24.41
C ASP A 10 -6.76 2.07 -25.72
N GLU A 11 -7.33 1.56 -26.82
CA GLU A 11 -6.99 2.00 -28.16
C GLU A 11 -7.37 3.47 -28.39
N ASN A 12 -8.50 3.92 -27.83
CA ASN A 12 -8.92 5.31 -27.96
C ASN A 12 -7.93 6.24 -27.25
N ALA A 13 -7.56 5.90 -26.02
CA ALA A 13 -6.56 6.66 -25.28
C ALA A 13 -5.17 6.63 -25.96
N PHE A 14 -4.82 5.51 -26.59
CA PHE A 14 -3.60 5.41 -27.39
C PHE A 14 -3.63 6.34 -28.60
N TYR A 15 -4.71 6.33 -29.41
CA TYR A 15 -4.83 7.20 -30.57
C TYR A 15 -4.93 8.69 -30.21
N GLU A 16 -5.53 9.04 -29.07
CA GLU A 16 -5.54 10.43 -28.59
C GLU A 16 -4.14 10.94 -28.23
N LEU A 17 -3.26 10.07 -27.72
CA LEU A 17 -1.91 10.44 -27.30
C LEU A 17 -0.84 10.29 -28.39
N ASP A 18 -0.99 9.30 -29.26
CA ASP A 18 -0.06 9.00 -30.35
C ASP A 18 -0.79 8.51 -31.60
N ALA A 19 -1.66 9.36 -32.17
CA ALA A 19 -2.40 9.08 -33.40
C ALA A 19 -1.52 8.60 -34.56
N SER A 20 -0.27 9.06 -34.58
CA SER A 20 0.71 8.77 -35.63
C SER A 20 1.57 7.52 -35.36
N GLY A 21 1.59 7.01 -34.12
CA GLY A 21 2.50 5.94 -33.69
C GLY A 21 3.99 6.32 -33.68
N LEU A 22 4.32 7.59 -33.94
CA LEU A 22 5.70 8.08 -34.04
C LEU A 22 6.27 8.45 -32.66
N SER A 23 5.41 8.63 -31.66
CA SER A 23 5.82 9.06 -30.31
C SER A 23 6.36 7.89 -29.49
N GLY A 24 6.19 6.64 -29.95
CA GLY A 24 6.71 5.44 -29.30
C GLY A 24 5.91 4.97 -28.09
N ILE A 25 4.70 5.51 -27.90
CA ILE A 25 3.80 5.12 -26.81
C ILE A 25 3.32 3.69 -27.06
N LYS A 26 3.18 2.89 -26.00
CA LYS A 26 2.69 1.51 -26.12
C LYS A 26 1.17 1.48 -26.15
N ASN A 27 0.59 0.63 -26.99
CA ASN A 27 -0.85 0.33 -27.00
C ASN A 27 -1.35 -0.36 -25.71
N CYS A 28 -0.44 -0.80 -24.85
CA CYS A 28 -0.75 -1.32 -23.52
C CYS A 28 0.27 -0.77 -22.53
N MET A 29 -0.20 0.06 -21.58
CA MET A 29 0.65 0.69 -20.58
C MET A 29 0.40 0.10 -19.19
N THR A 30 1.49 -0.14 -18.46
CA THR A 30 1.39 -0.53 -17.05
C THR A 30 0.87 0.65 -16.24
N GLY A 31 -0.18 0.47 -15.44
CA GLY A 31 -0.83 1.53 -14.67
C GLY A 31 -1.71 2.49 -15.48
N GLY A 32 -1.77 2.36 -16.80
CA GLY A 32 -2.61 3.20 -17.65
C GLY A 32 -1.93 4.44 -18.22
N TYR A 33 -2.71 5.16 -19.03
CA TYR A 33 -2.27 6.32 -19.80
C TYR A 33 -2.26 7.60 -18.96
N PRO A 34 -1.47 8.62 -19.34
CA PRO A 34 -1.45 9.95 -18.74
C PRO A 34 -2.81 10.54 -18.45
N GLY A 35 -2.91 11.30 -17.36
CA GLY A 35 -4.17 11.88 -16.92
C GLY A 35 -5.16 10.87 -16.34
N GLY A 36 -5.01 9.57 -16.64
CA GLY A 36 -5.86 8.50 -16.12
C GLY A 36 -5.69 8.26 -14.62
N PHE A 37 -6.79 7.98 -13.92
CA PHE A 37 -6.79 7.70 -12.48
C PHE A 37 -6.09 6.39 -12.10
N LEU A 38 -6.11 5.41 -13.01
CA LEU A 38 -5.51 4.09 -12.79
C LEU A 38 -3.99 4.17 -12.50
N ARG A 39 -3.32 5.24 -12.96
CA ARG A 39 -1.90 5.48 -12.70
C ARG A 39 -1.59 5.70 -11.23
N THR A 40 -2.56 6.17 -10.45
CA THR A 40 -2.42 6.44 -9.02
C THR A 40 -2.83 5.27 -8.12
N SER A 41 -3.34 4.18 -8.70
CA SER A 41 -3.87 3.03 -7.97
C SER A 41 -3.13 1.73 -8.31
N MET A 42 -1.86 1.84 -8.75
CA MET A 42 -1.04 0.65 -9.01
C MET A 42 -0.73 -0.08 -7.71
N GLN A 43 -1.04 -1.38 -7.68
CA GLN A 43 -0.74 -2.23 -6.54
C GLN A 43 0.73 -2.66 -6.53
N PRO A 44 1.32 -2.80 -5.33
CA PRO A 44 2.57 -3.54 -5.13
C PRO A 44 2.50 -4.92 -5.78
N LYS A 45 3.60 -5.33 -6.41
CA LYS A 45 3.71 -6.65 -7.03
C LYS A 45 3.56 -7.76 -5.98
N TYR A 46 4.16 -7.56 -4.82
CA TYR A 46 4.07 -8.46 -3.68
C TYR A 46 3.56 -7.71 -2.46
N SER A 47 2.48 -8.21 -1.88
CA SER A 47 2.01 -7.76 -0.57
C SER A 47 1.74 -8.98 0.30
N VAL A 48 2.35 -9.03 1.48
CA VAL A 48 2.18 -10.12 2.44
C VAL A 48 1.65 -9.52 3.73
N ASN A 49 0.56 -10.09 4.24
CA ASN A 49 -0.03 -9.72 5.52
C ASN A 49 -0.19 -11.02 6.30
N LEU A 50 0.64 -11.20 7.32
CA LEU A 50 0.69 -12.41 8.15
C LEU A 50 0.25 -12.05 9.56
N HIS A 51 -0.69 -12.81 10.11
CA HIS A 51 -1.15 -12.67 11.47
C HIS A 51 -0.88 -13.97 12.22
N LEU A 52 -0.17 -13.86 13.33
CA LEU A 52 0.17 -14.98 14.21
C LEU A 52 -0.40 -14.67 15.58
N GLY A 53 -1.34 -15.49 16.05
CA GLY A 53 -2.01 -15.31 17.34
C GLY A 53 -2.01 -16.61 18.14
N THR A 54 -1.92 -16.50 19.46
CA THR A 54 -1.99 -17.62 20.40
C THR A 54 -2.90 -17.26 21.56
N ARG A 55 -3.64 -18.25 22.07
CA ARG A 55 -4.54 -18.11 23.21
C ARG A 55 -4.11 -19.03 24.34
N TRP A 56 -4.16 -18.51 25.56
CA TRP A 56 -3.68 -19.15 26.77
C TRP A 56 -4.68 -18.93 27.91
N LEU A 57 -4.51 -19.68 29.01
CA LEU A 57 -5.29 -19.53 30.25
C LEU A 57 -6.81 -19.69 30.03
N ASN A 58 -7.23 -20.71 29.28
CA ASN A 58 -8.63 -20.92 28.88
C ASN A 58 -9.20 -19.67 28.17
N ASP A 59 -8.50 -19.21 27.13
CA ASP A 59 -8.84 -18.04 26.31
C ASP A 59 -8.87 -16.70 27.06
N LYS A 60 -8.29 -16.61 28.25
CA LYS A 60 -8.16 -15.35 28.99
C LYS A 60 -6.99 -14.49 28.54
N LEU A 61 -5.98 -15.07 27.91
CA LEU A 61 -4.81 -14.33 27.43
C LEU A 61 -4.63 -14.59 25.95
N GLU A 62 -4.82 -13.55 25.12
CA GLU A 62 -4.52 -13.58 23.71
C GLU A 62 -3.26 -12.76 23.44
N LEU A 63 -2.29 -13.36 22.77
CA LEU A 63 -1.08 -12.69 22.30
C LEU A 63 -1.01 -12.84 20.79
N GLY A 64 -0.76 -11.76 20.09
CA GLY A 64 -0.61 -11.82 18.64
C GLY A 64 0.36 -10.82 18.06
N SER A 65 0.76 -11.08 16.82
CA SER A 65 1.59 -10.19 16.02
C SER A 65 1.10 -10.17 14.58
N ARG A 66 1.24 -9.01 13.95
CA ARG A 66 0.91 -8.77 12.56
C ARG A 66 2.14 -8.29 11.82
N TRP A 67 2.44 -8.93 10.71
CA TRP A 67 3.59 -8.64 9.87
C TRP A 67 3.07 -8.21 8.52
N LEU A 68 3.38 -6.98 8.13
CA LEU A 68 2.99 -6.40 6.86
C LEU A 68 4.25 -6.16 6.03
N TYR A 69 4.27 -6.71 4.83
CA TYR A 69 5.30 -6.48 3.83
C TYR A 69 4.65 -6.01 2.53
N SER A 70 5.20 -4.95 1.95
CA SER A 70 4.83 -4.47 0.63
C SER A 70 6.09 -4.25 -0.20
N SER A 71 6.12 -4.79 -1.41
CA SER A 71 7.20 -4.48 -2.36
C SER A 71 7.07 -3.05 -2.86
N GLU A 72 8.16 -2.53 -3.43
CA GLU A 72 8.10 -1.30 -4.20
C GLU A 72 7.22 -1.46 -5.45
N VAL A 73 6.72 -0.33 -5.94
CA VAL A 73 6.03 -0.25 -7.23
C VAL A 73 6.94 0.46 -8.22
N GLU A 74 7.48 -0.32 -9.16
CA GLU A 74 8.23 0.19 -10.29
C GLU A 74 7.39 0.11 -11.57
N ASN A 75 7.26 1.24 -12.27
CA ASN A 75 6.61 1.32 -13.58
C ASN A 75 7.62 1.72 -14.65
N LYS A 76 8.03 0.75 -15.48
CA LYS A 76 9.00 0.96 -16.56
C LYS A 76 8.45 1.84 -17.69
N ASP A 77 7.15 1.73 -17.98
CA ASP A 77 6.51 2.51 -19.02
C ASP A 77 6.47 3.99 -18.60
N GLU A 78 6.14 4.25 -17.34
CA GLU A 78 6.19 5.59 -16.74
C GLU A 78 7.60 6.20 -16.72
N LYS A 79 8.63 5.39 -16.43
CA LYS A 79 10.03 5.84 -16.48
C LYS A 79 10.42 6.26 -17.90
N TRP A 80 10.06 5.44 -18.89
CA TRP A 80 10.32 5.72 -20.30
C TRP A 80 9.63 7.00 -20.78
N LEU A 81 8.37 7.20 -20.38
CA LEU A 81 7.61 8.43 -20.69
C LEU A 81 8.28 9.69 -20.16
N LYS A 82 8.79 9.65 -18.92
CA LYS A 82 9.50 10.78 -18.30
C LYS A 82 10.83 11.09 -18.99
N GLU A 83 11.53 10.07 -19.48
CA GLU A 83 12.83 10.21 -20.13
C GLU A 83 12.70 10.71 -21.59
N ASN A 84 11.69 10.24 -22.33
CA ASN A 84 11.56 10.51 -23.77
C ASN A 84 10.57 11.63 -24.10
N LEU A 85 9.57 11.87 -23.24
CA LEU A 85 8.51 12.87 -23.45
C LEU A 85 8.33 13.79 -22.22
N PRO A 86 9.41 14.40 -21.67
CA PRO A 86 9.33 15.15 -20.41
C PRO A 86 8.37 16.34 -20.47
N ASN A 87 8.37 17.09 -21.58
CA ASN A 87 7.53 18.29 -21.75
C ASN A 87 6.03 17.97 -21.81
N SER A 88 5.69 16.76 -22.26
CA SER A 88 4.30 16.30 -22.39
C SER A 88 3.81 15.53 -21.17
N TYR A 89 4.68 15.15 -20.23
CA TYR A 89 4.32 14.25 -19.11
C TYR A 89 4.63 14.82 -17.73
N PHE A 90 5.53 15.80 -17.63
CA PHE A 90 5.83 16.45 -16.36
C PHE A 90 4.70 17.42 -15.99
N GLY A 91 4.09 17.24 -14.81
CA GLY A 91 3.05 18.13 -14.29
C GLY A 91 1.61 17.82 -14.74
N ILE A 92 1.37 16.73 -15.46
CA ILE A 92 0.00 16.26 -15.73
C ILE A 92 -0.65 15.75 -14.43
N ASN A 93 -1.95 16.00 -14.27
CA ASN A 93 -2.77 15.44 -13.20
C ASN A 93 -2.62 13.91 -13.10
N ASN A 94 -2.79 13.35 -11.90
CA ASN A 94 -2.64 11.91 -11.64
C ASN A 94 -1.22 11.38 -11.90
N ASN A 95 -0.21 12.14 -11.46
CA ASN A 95 1.17 11.65 -11.39
C ASN A 95 1.24 10.31 -10.63
N PRO A 96 2.05 9.35 -11.12
CA PRO A 96 2.21 8.05 -10.50
C PRO A 96 2.71 8.21 -9.07
N MET A 97 2.03 7.59 -8.11
CA MET A 97 2.56 7.50 -6.76
C MET A 97 3.65 6.42 -6.76
N ARG A 98 4.83 6.76 -6.23
CA ARG A 98 5.92 5.80 -6.05
C ARG A 98 5.84 5.27 -4.63
N TRP A 99 5.37 4.04 -4.47
CA TRP A 99 5.41 3.37 -3.17
C TRP A 99 6.73 2.65 -3.02
N ALA A 100 7.47 3.02 -1.98
CA ALA A 100 8.68 2.33 -1.57
C ALA A 100 8.35 0.95 -0.99
N LYS A 101 9.36 0.11 -0.85
CA LYS A 101 9.25 -1.13 -0.09
C LYS A 101 8.93 -0.77 1.38
N VAL A 102 7.99 -1.50 1.96
CA VAL A 102 7.56 -1.31 3.36
C VAL A 102 7.59 -2.64 4.10
N PHE A 103 8.09 -2.60 5.33
CA PHE A 103 7.97 -3.72 6.25
C PHE A 103 7.65 -3.22 7.66
N THR A 104 6.46 -3.57 8.18
CA THR A 104 6.04 -3.20 9.53
C THR A 104 5.65 -4.43 10.33
N ILE A 105 5.86 -4.32 11.64
CA ILE A 105 5.46 -5.34 12.61
C ILE A 105 4.64 -4.64 13.68
N ASP A 106 3.45 -5.18 13.95
CA ASP A 106 2.60 -4.81 15.06
C ASP A 106 2.50 -6.00 16.02
N ALA A 107 2.32 -5.73 17.31
CA ALA A 107 2.06 -6.75 18.31
C ALA A 107 0.94 -6.30 19.25
N TYR A 108 0.15 -7.24 19.72
CA TYR A 108 -0.92 -6.98 20.67
C TYR A 108 -0.98 -8.07 21.74
N ALA A 109 -1.47 -7.68 22.91
CA ALA A 109 -1.78 -8.58 24.01
C ALA A 109 -3.08 -8.15 24.66
N THR A 110 -3.98 -9.11 24.85
CA THR A 110 -5.29 -8.90 25.47
C THR A 110 -5.42 -9.86 26.64
N TYR A 111 -5.83 -9.34 27.80
CA TYR A 111 -6.02 -10.11 29.02
C TYR A 111 -7.43 -9.89 29.60
N GLN A 112 -8.18 -10.98 29.72
CA GLN A 112 -9.50 -11.03 30.35
C GLN A 112 -9.33 -11.34 31.84
N TYR A 113 -9.50 -10.33 32.69
CA TYR A 113 -9.41 -10.50 34.14
C TYR A 113 -10.66 -11.17 34.71
N SER A 114 -11.85 -10.70 34.31
CA SER A 114 -13.16 -11.25 34.66
C SER A 114 -14.07 -11.18 33.43
N PRO A 115 -15.23 -11.86 33.36
CA PRO A 115 -16.15 -11.76 32.20
C PRO A 115 -16.52 -10.32 31.82
N ASN A 116 -16.43 -9.40 32.77
CA ASN A 116 -16.85 -8.01 32.64
C ASN A 116 -15.68 -7.02 32.59
N LEU A 117 -14.42 -7.47 32.68
CA LEU A 117 -13.24 -6.60 32.70
C LEU A 117 -12.10 -7.18 31.87
N SER A 118 -11.66 -6.44 30.86
CA SER A 118 -10.51 -6.79 30.03
C SER A 118 -9.55 -5.63 29.80
N PHE A 119 -8.29 -5.98 29.55
CA PHE A 119 -7.19 -5.08 29.28
C PHE A 119 -6.57 -5.41 27.93
N GLU A 120 -6.24 -4.41 27.15
CA GLU A 120 -5.58 -4.55 25.85
C GLU A 120 -4.35 -3.63 25.81
N ILE A 121 -3.25 -4.15 25.26
CA ILE A 121 -2.07 -3.38 24.88
C ILE A 121 -1.71 -3.69 23.43
N THR A 122 -1.60 -2.66 22.61
CA THR A 122 -1.28 -2.80 21.18
C THR A 122 -0.15 -1.85 20.83
N GLY A 123 0.93 -2.42 20.29
CA GLY A 123 2.07 -1.68 19.73
C GLY A 123 2.05 -1.76 18.21
N SER A 124 1.99 -0.62 17.54
CA SER A 124 2.01 -0.53 16.06
C SER A 124 3.34 0.01 15.56
N ASN A 125 3.76 -0.46 14.39
CA ASN A 125 5.00 -0.08 13.72
C ASN A 125 6.22 -0.18 14.66
N LEU A 126 6.45 -1.37 15.24
CA LEU A 126 7.50 -1.61 16.22
C LEU A 126 8.91 -1.33 15.67
N LEU A 127 9.11 -1.50 14.36
CA LEU A 127 10.36 -1.17 13.67
C LEU A 127 10.55 0.34 13.45
N ASN A 128 9.51 1.14 13.67
CA ASN A 128 9.50 2.59 13.43
C ASN A 128 9.84 2.96 11.97
N GLU A 129 9.28 2.21 11.03
CA GLU A 129 9.48 2.44 9.60
C GLU A 129 8.76 3.72 9.18
N TYR A 130 9.45 4.60 8.46
CA TYR A 130 8.85 5.77 7.83
C TYR A 130 8.42 5.41 6.41
N TYR A 131 7.10 5.34 6.17
CA TYR A 131 6.56 4.96 4.86
C TYR A 131 5.30 5.75 4.52
N ILE A 132 4.93 5.74 3.24
CA ILE A 132 3.62 6.18 2.77
C ILE A 132 2.82 4.92 2.46
N ASP A 133 1.60 4.85 2.99
CA ASP A 133 0.81 3.63 2.93
C ASP A 133 0.50 3.29 1.46
N PRO A 134 0.84 2.07 0.98
CA PRO A 134 0.59 1.65 -0.39
C PRO A 134 -0.88 1.87 -0.75
N LEU A 135 -1.13 2.37 -1.95
CA LEU A 135 -2.46 2.71 -2.49
C LEU A 135 -3.10 3.99 -1.93
N THR A 136 -2.46 4.70 -1.01
CA THR A 136 -2.90 6.05 -0.66
C THR A 136 -2.54 7.05 -1.75
N ARG A 137 -3.45 7.98 -2.02
CA ARG A 137 -3.22 9.11 -2.94
C ARG A 137 -2.64 10.35 -2.24
N SER A 138 -2.45 10.29 -0.93
CA SER A 138 -1.82 11.36 -0.17
C SER A 138 -0.31 11.11 -0.06
N GLY A 139 0.47 12.19 -0.03
CA GLY A 139 1.88 12.13 0.37
C GLY A 139 2.07 12.08 1.89
N MET A 140 1.01 11.74 2.63
CA MET A 140 1.05 11.77 4.09
C MET A 140 1.76 10.52 4.59
N PRO A 141 2.79 10.66 5.42
CA PRO A 141 3.46 9.51 6.00
C PRO A 141 2.51 8.77 6.93
N ALA A 142 2.62 7.45 6.94
CA ALA A 142 1.96 6.61 7.91
C ALA A 142 2.49 6.92 9.32
N PRO A 143 1.68 6.68 10.37
CA PRO A 143 2.13 6.84 11.74
C PRO A 143 3.39 6.01 12.05
N GLY A 144 4.32 6.61 12.80
CA GLY A 144 5.49 5.92 13.33
C GLY A 144 5.12 4.92 14.44
N ARG A 145 6.12 4.54 15.24
CA ARG A 145 5.89 3.67 16.40
C ARG A 145 4.87 4.28 17.35
N SER A 146 3.83 3.51 17.69
CA SER A 146 2.81 3.94 18.65
C SER A 146 2.42 2.81 19.59
N LEU A 147 2.02 3.19 20.81
CA LEU A 147 1.52 2.29 21.85
C LEU A 147 0.12 2.71 22.25
N ARG A 148 -0.80 1.76 22.34
CA ARG A 148 -2.18 1.95 22.75
C ARG A 148 -2.48 1.04 23.93
N LEU A 149 -3.17 1.59 24.93
CA LEU A 149 -3.66 0.86 26.09
C LEU A 149 -5.19 1.01 26.12
N GLY A 150 -5.89 -0.11 26.25
CA GLY A 150 -7.35 -0.18 26.30
C GLY A 150 -7.81 -0.89 27.56
N VAL A 151 -8.88 -0.39 28.15
CA VAL A 151 -9.59 -1.05 29.26
C VAL A 151 -11.06 -1.12 28.87
N THR A 152 -11.64 -2.31 28.91
CA THR A 152 -13.07 -2.52 28.63
C THR A 152 -13.75 -3.03 29.89
N ALA A 153 -14.82 -2.36 30.32
CA ALA A 153 -15.65 -2.76 31.44
C ALA A 153 -17.12 -2.84 31.02
N GLN A 154 -17.81 -3.91 31.38
CA GLN A 154 -19.23 -4.15 31.09
C GLN A 154 -20.02 -4.29 32.40
N PHE A 155 -21.23 -3.72 32.47
CA PHE A 155 -22.06 -3.63 33.67
C PHE A 155 -23.48 -4.14 33.40
#